data_AF-A0A7X7MG49-F1
#
_entry.id   AF-A0A7X7MG49-F1
#
_cell.length_a   1.000
_cell.length_b   1.000
_cell.length_c   1.000
_cell.angle_alpha   90.00
_cell.angle_beta   90.00
_cell.angle_gamma   90.00
#
_symmetry.space_group_name_H-M   'P 1'
#
loop_
_entity.id
_entity.type
_entity.pdbx_description
1 polymer ?
#
loop_
_entity_poly.entity_id
_entity_poly.type
_entity_poly.pdbx_seq_one_letter_code
_entity_poly.pdbx_strand_id
1 'polypeptide(L)'
;MNATTSIRVEDVSKRYEIGSVTRLNLSDEIVYHLRRLIGMNPDTLSKVDKVVRDREFWALKDVSFEIKQGEAVALIGANGAGKSTMLKILSRITTPTAGRILVAGRV
;
A
#
# COMPACT_ATOMS: atom_id res chain seq x y z
N MET A 1 23.63 -13.26 9.42
CA MET A 1 23.61 -13.39 7.95
C MET A 1 24.67 -14.41 7.58
N ASN A 2 24.36 -15.38 6.72
CA ASN A 2 25.41 -16.22 6.13
C ASN A 2 26.33 -15.33 5.30
N ALA A 3 27.62 -15.66 5.21
CA ALA A 3 28.64 -14.81 4.57
C ALA A 3 28.34 -14.43 3.11
N THR A 4 27.36 -15.09 2.47
CA THR A 4 26.99 -14.89 1.07
C THR A 4 25.71 -14.09 0.85
N THR A 5 24.85 -13.89 1.86
CA THR A 5 23.56 -13.20 1.66
C THR A 5 23.74 -11.67 1.77
N SER A 6 23.45 -10.92 0.70
CA SER A 6 23.59 -9.47 0.65
C SER A 6 22.29 -8.74 1.02
N ILE A 7 21.15 -9.29 0.61
CA ILE A 7 19.82 -8.77 0.92
C ILE A 7 18.94 -9.91 1.42
N ARG A 8 18.25 -9.70 2.53
CA ARG A 8 17.26 -10.63 3.07
C ARG A 8 15.96 -9.89 3.36
N VAL A 9 14.87 -10.39 2.81
CA VAL A 9 13.51 -9.88 2.97
C VAL A 9 12.72 -10.95 3.72
N GLU A 10 12.15 -10.58 4.86
CA GLU A 10 11.41 -11.49 5.76
C GLU A 10 10.01 -10.93 6.03
N ASP A 11 9.01 -11.64 5.50
CA ASP A 11 7.57 -11.44 5.67
C ASP A 11 7.13 -10.00 5.40
N VAL A 12 7.72 -9.39 4.37
CA VAL A 12 7.49 -8.00 4.06
C VAL A 12 6.10 -7.82 3.45
N SER A 13 5.32 -7.02 4.14
CA SER A 13 3.99 -6.60 3.74
C SER A 13 3.93 -5.08 3.65
N LYS A 14 3.27 -4.56 2.62
CA LYS A 14 3.03 -3.13 2.45
C LYS A 14 1.59 -2.88 2.05
N ARG A 15 0.88 -2.23 2.97
CA ARG A 15 -0.46 -1.70 2.76
C ARG A 15 -0.37 -0.22 2.46
N TYR A 16 -1.15 0.21 1.48
CA TYR A 16 -1.46 1.60 1.25
C TYR A 16 -2.93 1.82 1.58
N GLU A 17 -3.21 2.85 2.34
CA GLU A 17 -4.54 3.43 2.38
C GLU A 17 -4.62 4.34 1.17
N ILE A 18 -5.40 3.93 0.18
CA ILE A 18 -5.82 4.84 -0.88
C ILE A 18 -6.92 5.67 -0.24
N GLY A 19 -6.48 6.59 0.62
CA GLY A 19 -7.27 7.75 0.95
C GLY A 19 -7.56 8.37 -0.40
N SER A 20 -8.85 8.47 -0.72
CA SER A 20 -9.24 9.41 -1.73
C SER A 20 -8.51 10.71 -1.39
N VAL A 21 -7.79 11.26 -2.35
CA VAL A 21 -7.60 12.71 -2.37
C VAL A 21 -9.00 13.28 -2.62
N THR A 22 -9.93 13.03 -1.72
CA THR A 22 -11.00 13.94 -1.41
C THR A 22 -10.22 15.06 -0.74
N ARG A 23 -9.72 16.01 -1.57
CA ARG A 23 -10.09 17.39 -1.26
C ARG A 23 -11.54 17.28 -0.85
N LEU A 24 -11.85 17.54 0.41
CA LEU A 24 -13.22 17.71 0.88
C LEU A 24 -13.83 18.72 -0.10
N ASN A 25 -14.45 18.19 -1.15
CA ASN A 25 -15.05 19.02 -2.15
C ASN A 25 -16.30 19.50 -1.43
N LEU A 26 -16.46 20.82 -1.37
CA LEU A 26 -17.64 21.44 -0.79
C LEU A 26 -18.94 20.79 -1.33
N SER A 27 -18.89 20.30 -2.57
CA SER A 27 -19.94 19.50 -3.22
C SER A 27 -20.34 18.25 -2.43
N ASP A 28 -19.39 17.52 -1.83
CA ASP A 28 -19.68 16.30 -1.06
C ASP A 28 -20.37 16.64 0.28
N GLU A 29 -19.93 17.72 0.93
CA GLU A 29 -20.53 18.22 2.19
C GLU A 29 -21.94 18.77 1.97
N ILE A 30 -22.16 19.49 0.86
CA ILE A 30 -23.47 19.97 0.44
C ILE A 30 -24.40 18.81 0.13
N VAL A 31 -23.94 17.81 -0.63
CA VAL A 31 -24.75 16.64 -0.99
C VAL A 31 -25.13 15.83 0.26
N TYR A 32 -24.23 15.69 1.23
CA TYR A 32 -24.53 15.03 2.51
C TYR A 32 -25.66 15.76 3.27
N HIS A 33 -25.56 17.08 3.41
CA HIS A 33 -26.58 17.88 4.11
C HIS A 33 -27.92 17.90 3.36
N LEU A 34 -27.90 18.04 2.03
CA LEU A 34 -29.09 17.98 1.19
C LEU A 34 -29.81 16.63 1.35
N ARG A 35 -29.09 15.51 1.26
CA ARG A 35 -29.66 14.16 1.40
C ARG A 35 -30.30 13.92 2.76
N ARG A 36 -29.74 14.53 3.82
CA ARG A 36 -30.32 14.51 5.18
C ARG A 36 -31.63 15.31 5.27
N LEU A 37 -31.72 16.43 4.54
CA LEU A 37 -32.91 17.29 4.52
C LEU A 37 -34.06 16.72 3.68
N ILE A 38 -33.77 16.04 2.57
CA ILE A 38 -34.80 15.42 1.71
C ILE A 38 -35.33 14.08 2.22
N GLY A 39 -34.96 13.64 3.44
CA GLY A 39 -35.52 12.45 4.07
C GLY A 39 -35.22 11.13 3.34
N MET A 40 -34.12 11.07 2.57
CA MET A 40 -33.74 9.84 1.87
C MET A 40 -33.45 8.70 2.85
N ASN A 41 -33.86 7.49 2.45
CA ASN A 41 -33.75 6.27 3.25
C ASN A 41 -32.30 6.10 3.80
N PRO A 42 -32.13 5.87 5.12
CA PRO A 42 -30.81 5.74 5.75
C PRO A 42 -29.92 4.65 5.12
N ASP A 43 -30.52 3.63 4.50
CA ASP A 43 -29.81 2.57 3.77
C ASP A 43 -29.10 3.04 2.50
N THR A 44 -29.50 4.19 1.94
CA THR A 44 -28.83 4.81 0.78
C THR A 44 -27.67 5.70 1.21
N LEU A 45 -27.77 6.35 2.38
CA LEU A 45 -26.69 7.12 2.99
C LEU A 45 -25.51 6.22 3.38
N SER A 46 -25.79 5.04 3.95
CA SER A 46 -24.75 4.07 4.31
C SER A 46 -23.99 3.49 3.11
N LYS A 47 -24.63 3.37 1.94
CA LYS A 47 -23.97 2.97 0.69
C LYS A 47 -23.01 4.04 0.17
N VAL A 48 -23.34 5.32 0.33
CA VAL A 48 -22.51 6.44 -0.10
C VAL A 48 -21.28 6.57 0.80
N ASP A 49 -21.45 6.46 2.12
CA ASP A 49 -20.32 6.40 3.06
C ASP A 49 -19.39 5.22 2.77
N LYS A 50 -19.93 4.08 2.30
CA LYS A 50 -19.12 2.92 1.90
C LYS A 50 -18.30 3.15 0.64
N VAL A 51 -18.73 4.03 -0.26
CA VAL A 51 -17.98 4.38 -1.48
C VAL A 51 -16.85 5.38 -1.16
N VAL A 52 -17.02 6.19 -0.11
CA VAL A 52 -16.03 7.17 0.38
C VAL A 52 -15.00 6.54 1.34
N ARG A 53 -15.33 5.41 1.99
CA ARG A 53 -14.42 4.74 2.91
C ARG A 53 -13.19 4.16 2.21
N ASP A 54 -12.04 4.59 2.72
CA ASP A 54 -10.68 4.09 2.53
C ASP A 54 -10.61 2.72 1.84
N ARG A 55 -10.13 2.72 0.59
CA ARG A 55 -9.69 1.47 -0.01
C ARG A 55 -8.29 1.18 0.47
N GLU A 56 -8.19 0.38 1.51
CA GLU A 56 -6.95 -0.32 1.83
C GLU A 56 -6.56 -1.22 0.65
N PHE A 57 -5.34 -1.05 0.15
CA PHE A 57 -4.76 -1.83 -0.92
C PHE A 57 -3.43 -2.43 -0.46
N TRP A 58 -3.29 -3.75 -0.59
CA TRP A 58 -2.03 -4.45 -0.33
C TRP A 58 -1.16 -4.44 -1.57
N ALA A 59 -0.10 -3.63 -1.57
CA ALA A 59 0.88 -3.62 -2.64
C ALA A 59 1.88 -4.77 -2.53
N LEU A 60 2.16 -5.23 -1.31
CA LEU A 60 2.96 -6.41 -1.02
C LEU A 60 2.31 -7.15 0.15
N LYS A 61 2.31 -8.48 0.12
CA LYS A 61 1.76 -9.31 1.18
C LYS A 61 2.65 -10.53 1.40
N ASP A 62 3.23 -10.61 2.60
CA ASP A 62 4.00 -11.71 3.15
C ASP A 62 5.13 -12.19 2.21
N VAL A 63 5.89 -11.23 1.68
CA VAL A 63 6.95 -11.49 0.70
C VAL A 63 8.27 -11.80 1.42
N SER A 64 8.86 -12.96 1.12
CA SER A 64 10.11 -13.43 1.70
C SER A 64 11.06 -13.95 0.62
N PHE A 65 12.30 -13.46 0.60
CA PHE A 65 13.35 -13.95 -0.29
C PHE A 65 14.75 -13.51 0.16
N GLU A 66 15.78 -14.13 -0.40
CA GLU A 66 17.19 -13.76 -0.21
C GLU A 66 17.86 -13.50 -1.56
N ILE A 67 18.76 -12.53 -1.59
CA ILE A 67 19.66 -12.28 -2.72
C ILE A 67 21.09 -12.46 -2.20
N LYS A 68 21.87 -13.26 -2.93
CA LYS A 68 23.27 -13.52 -2.63
C LYS A 68 24.17 -12.43 -3.22
N GLN A 69 25.37 -12.28 -2.65
CA GLN A 69 26.39 -11.39 -3.18
C GLN A 69 26.77 -11.81 -4.61
N GLY A 70 26.78 -10.84 -5.53
CA GLY A 70 27.07 -11.07 -6.95
C GLY A 70 25.89 -11.62 -7.77
N GLU A 71 24.74 -11.88 -7.14
CA GLU A 71 23.55 -12.35 -7.85
C GLU A 71 22.83 -11.20 -8.56
N ALA A 72 22.47 -11.41 -9.82
CA ALA A 72 21.64 -10.50 -10.59
C ALA A 72 20.21 -11.05 -10.64
N VAL A 73 19.27 -10.29 -10.10
CA VAL A 73 17.85 -10.68 -10.00
C VAL A 73 16.98 -9.69 -10.76
N ALA A 74 16.03 -10.21 -11.54
CA ALA A 74 15.01 -9.41 -12.21
C ALA A 74 13.68 -9.48 -11.45
N LEU A 75 13.11 -8.32 -11.11
CA LEU A 75 11.77 -8.23 -10.52
C LEU A 75 10.73 -8.04 -11.64
N ILE A 76 9.96 -9.10 -11.94
CA ILE A 76 9.03 -9.15 -13.07
C ILE A 76 7.59 -9.34 -12.58
N GLY A 77 6.61 -8.79 -13.30
CA GLY A 77 5.18 -8.93 -12.99
C GLY A 77 4.33 -7.86 -13.69
N ALA A 78 3.00 -8.01 -13.64
CA ALA A 78 2.06 -7.06 -14.25
C ALA A 78 2.12 -5.65 -13.62
N ASN A 79 1.50 -4.67 -14.28
CA ASN A 79 1.31 -3.35 -13.68
C ASN A 79 0.46 -3.45 -12.40
N GLY A 80 0.87 -2.76 -11.35
CA GLY A 80 0.22 -2.85 -10.03
C GLY A 80 0.66 -4.02 -9.16
N ALA A 81 1.51 -4.94 -9.63
CA ALA A 81 1.98 -6.10 -8.84
C ALA A 81 2.94 -5.78 -7.68
N GLY A 82 3.14 -4.50 -7.33
CA GLY A 82 4.00 -4.10 -6.20
C GLY A 82 5.49 -3.91 -6.50
N LYS A 83 5.94 -4.03 -7.77
CA LYS A 83 7.36 -3.93 -8.14
C LYS A 83 8.04 -2.64 -7.66
N SER A 84 7.48 -1.48 -8.02
CA SER A 84 8.00 -0.18 -7.59
C SER A 84 7.90 0.01 -6.07
N THR A 85 6.92 -0.64 -5.42
CA THR A 85 6.80 -0.64 -3.96
C THR A 85 7.96 -1.41 -3.34
N MET A 86 8.27 -2.61 -3.82
CA MET A 86 9.41 -3.40 -3.34
C MET A 86 10.73 -2.63 -3.51
N LEU A 87 10.95 -2.04 -4.68
CA LEU A 87 12.16 -1.23 -4.93
C LEU A 87 12.25 -0.01 -3.99
N LYS A 88 11.13 0.67 -3.73
CA LYS A 88 11.09 1.79 -2.75
C LYS A 88 11.41 1.34 -1.33
N ILE A 89 11.02 0.13 -0.93
CA ILE A 89 11.33 -0.39 0.41
C ILE A 89 12.81 -0.78 0.48
N LEU A 90 13.32 -1.47 -0.54
CA LEU A 90 14.74 -1.82 -0.63
C LEU A 90 15.66 -0.58 -0.60
N SER A 91 15.25 0.50 -1.27
CA SER A 91 15.95 1.79 -1.28
C SER A 91 15.65 2.69 -0.08
N ARG A 92 14.92 2.19 0.92
CA ARG A 92 14.54 2.93 2.15
C ARG A 92 13.75 4.23 1.90
N ILE A 93 13.14 4.39 0.72
CA ILE A 93 12.23 5.50 0.41
C ILE A 93 10.92 5.35 1.19
N THR A 94 10.46 4.12 1.42
CA THR A 94 9.26 3.85 2.21
C THR A 94 9.48 2.67 3.14
N THR A 95 8.90 2.71 4.33
CA THR A 95 8.96 1.62 5.30
C THR A 95 7.92 0.54 4.97
N PRO A 96 8.21 -0.74 5.23
CA PRO A 96 7.19 -1.78 5.16
C PRO A 96 6.13 -1.56 6.25
N THR A 97 4.91 -2.06 6.03
CA THR A 97 3.85 -2.07 7.06
C THR A 97 4.12 -3.15 8.10
N ALA A 98 4.62 -4.31 7.66
CA ALA A 98 5.05 -5.41 8.53
C ALA A 98 6.24 -6.15 7.89
N GLY A 99 6.94 -6.95 8.69
CA GLY A 99 8.16 -7.63 8.28
C GLY A 99 9.39 -6.72 8.33
N ARG A 100 10.51 -7.21 7.79
CA ARG A 100 11.78 -6.48 7.79
C ARG A 100 12.66 -6.81 6.58
N ILE A 101 13.56 -5.86 6.27
CA ILE A 101 14.62 -6.03 5.27
C ILE A 101 15.97 -5.82 5.93
N LEU A 102 16.87 -6.75 5.71
CA LEU A 102 18.27 -6.68 6.12
C LEU A 102 19.12 -6.51 4.87
N VAL A 103 19.92 -5.45 4.81
CA VAL A 103 20.85 -5.19 3.71
C VAL A 103 22.26 -5.10 4.29
N ALA A 104 23.17 -5.92 3.77
CA ALA A 104 24.58 -5.86 4.10
C ALA A 104 25.25 -4.75 3.27
N GLY A 105 25.51 -3.60 3.91
CA GLY A 105 26.12 -2.43 3.27
C GLY A 105 25.29 -1.16 3.42
N ARG A 106 25.52 -0.19 2.53
CA ARG A 106 24.74 1.05 2.45
C ARG A 106 23.96 1.07 1.14
N VAL A 107 22.78 1.67 1.19
CA VAL A 107 21.87 1.90 0.07
C VAL A 107 21.64 3.40 -0.04
#